data_AF-A0A1C7MXN9-F1
#
_entry.id   AF-A0A1C7MXN9-F1
#
_cell.length_a   1.000
_cell.length_b   1.000
_cell.length_c   1.000
_cell.angle_alpha   90.00
_cell.angle_beta   90.00
_cell.angle_gamma   90.00
#
_symmetry.space_group_name_H-M   'P 1'
#
loop_
_entity.id
_entity.type
_entity.pdbx_description
1 polymer ?
#
loop_
_entity_poly.entity_id
_entity_poly.type
_entity_poly.pdbx_seq_one_letter_code
_entity_poly.pdbx_strand_id
1 'polypeptide(L)' 'MPTVYIIIYSLYHHIYKLALDAKKGLESEGINVKLFQVPETLSEDILVKLNAPPKPDIPVITVDALTEADAFLF' A
#
# COMPACT_ATOMS: atom_id res chain seq x y z
N MET A 1 -19.18 8.61 -4.72
CA MET A 1 -17.83 9.18 -4.53
C MET A 1 -16.86 8.08 -4.89
N PRO A 2 -15.96 8.26 -5.87
CA PRO A 2 -15.10 7.18 -6.33
C PRO A 2 -14.20 6.70 -5.20
N THR A 3 -14.01 5.37 -5.14
CA THR A 3 -13.11 4.72 -4.22
C THR A 3 -11.83 4.32 -4.94
N VAL A 4 -10.70 4.88 -4.51
CA VAL A 4 -9.37 4.57 -5.04
C VAL A 4 -8.61 3.70 -4.06
N TYR A 5 -8.08 2.58 -4.55
CA TYR A 5 -7.17 1.73 -3.78
C TYR A 5 -5.73 2.05 -4.15
N ILE A 6 -4.94 2.48 -3.17
CA ILE A 6 -3.49 2.56 -3.29
C ILE A 6 -2.93 1.23 -2.79
N ILE A 7 -2.24 0.49 -3.65
CA ILE A 7 -1.75 -0.87 -3.36
C ILE A 7 -0.24 -0.88 -3.56
N ILE A 8 0.52 -1.06 -2.49
CA ILE A 8 1.97 -0.91 -2.55
C ILE A 8 2.75 -2.15 -2.12
N TYR A 9 4.00 -2.21 -2.58
CA TYR A 9 5.08 -2.91 -1.90
C TYR A 9 6.14 -1.89 -1.47
N SER A 10 6.64 -1.99 -0.25
CA SER A 10 7.69 -1.11 0.24
C SER A 10 8.61 -1.83 1.21
N LEU A 11 9.84 -2.11 0.79
CA LEU A 11 10.85 -2.73 1.66
C LEU A 11 11.42 -1.73 2.67
N TYR A 12 11.85 -0.55 2.20
CA TYR A 12 12.50 0.48 3.03
C TYR A 12 11.63 1.71 3.27
N HIS A 13 10.31 1.55 3.28
CA HIS A 13 9.31 2.61 3.53
C HIS A 13 9.27 3.82 2.57
N HIS A 14 10.16 3.93 1.58
CA HIS A 14 10.13 5.06 0.64
C HIS A 14 8.82 5.12 -0.15
N ILE A 15 8.35 3.97 -0.66
CA ILE A 15 7.08 3.88 -1.38
C ILE A 15 5.90 4.11 -0.43
N TYR A 16 5.98 3.63 0.81
CA TYR A 16 4.97 3.94 1.82
C TYR A 16 4.83 5.45 2.06
N LYS A 17 5.94 6.18 2.15
CA LYS A 17 5.91 7.65 2.29
C LYS A 17 5.27 8.32 1.08
N LEU A 18 5.61 7.90 -0.14
CA LEU A 18 4.99 8.41 -1.37
C LEU A 18 3.48 8.11 -1.42
N ALA A 19 3.07 6.91 -0.99
CA ALA A 19 1.67 6.52 -0.94
C ALA A 19 0.86 7.36 0.05
N LEU A 20 1.44 7.75 1.19
CA LEU A 20 0.79 8.67 2.13
C LEU A 20 0.58 10.05 1.53
N ASP A 21 1.53 10.57 0.75
CA ASP A 21 1.38 11.88 0.10
C ASP A 21 0.39 11.82 -1.08
N ALA A 22 0.39 10.72 -1.85
CA ALA A 22 -0.63 10.46 -2.87
C ALA A 22 -2.03 10.33 -2.26
N LYS A 23 -2.17 9.64 -1.12
CA LYS A 23 -3.42 9.53 -0.36
C LYS A 23 -3.95 10.90 0.04
N LYS A 24 -3.10 11.76 0.62
CA LYS A 24 -3.48 13.14 0.99
C LYS A 24 -3.98 13.94 -0.21
N GLY A 25 -3.30 13.85 -1.36
CA GLY A 25 -3.70 14.57 -2.57
C GLY A 25 -5.04 14.10 -3.15
N LEU A 26 -5.32 12.80 -3.10
CA LEU A 26 -6.62 12.26 -3.53
C LEU A 26 -7.74 12.65 -2.53
N GLU A 27 -7.46 12.55 -1.23
CA GLU A 27 -8.43 12.93 -0.18
C GLU A 27 -8.77 14.42 -0.22
N SER A 28 -7.84 15.31 -0.61
CA SER A 28 -8.13 16.73 -0.77
C SER A 28 -9.11 17.04 -1.91
N GLU A 29 -9.23 16.14 -2.89
CA GLU A 29 -10.22 16.21 -3.97
C GLU A 29 -11.54 15.50 -3.60
N GLY A 30 -11.70 15.10 -2.33
CA GLY A 30 -12.90 14.41 -1.85
C GLY A 30 -13.01 12.96 -2.34
N ILE A 31 -11.91 12.31 -2.73
CA ILE A 31 -11.92 10.90 -3.14
C ILE A 31 -11.84 10.01 -1.89
N ASN A 32 -12.58 8.89 -1.89
CA ASN A 32 -12.45 7.89 -0.83
C ASN A 32 -11.22 7.03 -1.10
N VAL A 33 -10.21 7.04 -0.23
CA VAL A 33 -8.93 6.36 -0.49
C VAL A 33 -8.64 5.30 0.56
N LYS A 34 -8.41 4.07 0.13
CA LYS A 34 -7.90 2.98 0.99
C LYS A 34 -6.46 2.63 0.60
N LEU A 35 -5.60 2.43 1.60
CA LEU A 35 -4.20 2.08 1.41
C LEU A 35 -3.98 0.62 1.86
N PHE A 36 -3.39 -0.17 0.97
CA PHE A 36 -3.09 -1.58 1.20
C PHE A 36 -1.65 -1.90 0.84
N GLN A 37 -1.15 -3.03 1.35
CA GLN A 37 0.09 -3.65 0.89
C GLN A 37 -0.16 -5.01 0.24
N VAL A 38 0.75 -5.42 -0.63
CA VAL A 38 0.78 -6.80 -1.13
C VAL A 38 1.47 -7.74 -0.11
N PRO A 39 1.19 -9.05 -0.13
CA PRO A 39 1.89 -10.03 0.69
C PRO A 39 3.40 -9.98 0.50
N GLU A 40 4.16 -10.21 1.57
CA GLU A 40 5.61 -10.39 1.46
C GLU A 40 5.95 -11.70 0.74
N THR A 41 6.97 -11.67 -0.10
CA THR A 41 7.47 -12.85 -0.83
C THR A 41 8.84 -13.30 -0.34
N LEU A 42 9.58 -12.42 0.33
CA LEU A 42 10.86 -12.73 0.94
C LEU A 42 10.66 -13.42 2.30
N SER A 43 11.48 -14.44 2.56
CA SER A 43 11.53 -15.06 3.88
C SER A 43 12.16 -14.12 4.91
N GLU A 44 11.85 -14.37 6.19
CA GLU A 44 12.37 -13.59 7.31
C GLU A 44 13.90 -13.52 7.33
N ASP A 45 14.59 -14.62 7.00
CA ASP A 45 16.07 -14.64 6.98
C ASP A 45 16.65 -13.74 5.88
N ILE A 46 15.94 -13.58 4.76
CA ILE A 46 16.33 -12.67 3.68
C ILE A 46 16.05 -11.22 4.09
N LEU A 47 14.91 -10.94 4.71
CA LEU A 47 14.60 -9.60 5.23
C LEU A 47 15.65 -9.12 6.25
N VAL A 48 16.06 -10.00 7.16
CA VAL A 48 17.13 -9.73 8.13
C VAL A 48 18.45 -9.43 7.41
N LYS A 49 18.85 -10.23 6.42
CA LYS A 49 20.07 -9.97 5.62
C LYS A 49 20.03 -8.65 4.87
N LEU A 50 18.85 -8.21 4.43
CA LEU A 50 18.63 -6.94 3.76
C LEU A 50 18.53 -5.74 4.71
N ASN A 51 18.61 -5.97 6.03
CA ASN A 51 18.34 -4.97 7.06
C ASN A 51 17.00 -4.25 6.81
N ALA A 52 15.98 -5.02 6.41
CA ALA A 52 14.65 -4.48 6.16
C ALA A 52 14.05 -3.98 7.48
N PRO A 53 13.52 -2.74 7.52
CA PRO A 53 12.76 -2.29 8.68
C PRO A 53 11.44 -3.06 8.81
N PRO A 54 10.81 -3.08 10.00
CA PRO A 54 9.48 -3.66 10.17
C PRO A 54 8.48 -3.05 9.20
N LYS A 55 7.57 -3.85 8.66
CA LYS A 55 6.57 -3.35 7.71
C LYS A 55 5.64 -2.31 8.34
N PRO A 56 5.16 -1.33 7.56
CA PRO A 56 4.07 -0.45 8.01
C PRO A 56 2.82 -1.26 8.36
N ASP A 57 2.09 -0.79 9.38
CA ASP A 57 0.83 -1.40 9.84
C ASP A 57 -0.34 -0.96 8.93
N ILE A 58 -0.40 -1.56 7.74
CA ILE A 58 -1.48 -1.38 6.77
C ILE A 58 -2.01 -2.75 6.31
N PRO A 59 -3.30 -2.86 5.94
CA PRO A 59 -3.90 -4.15 5.58
C PRO A 59 -3.26 -4.75 4.32
N VAL A 60 -3.14 -6.08 4.30
CA VAL A 60 -2.74 -6.84 3.11
C VAL A 60 -3.94 -6.98 2.18
N ILE A 61 -3.80 -6.64 0.89
CA ILE A 61 -4.85 -6.76 -0.11
C ILE A 61 -5.06 -8.23 -0.53
N THR A 62 -6.32 -8.60 -0.79
CA THR A 62 -6.67 -9.87 -1.45
C THR A 62 -7.14 -9.59 -2.89
N VAL A 63 -7.05 -10.61 -3.75
CA VAL A 63 -7.51 -10.48 -5.15
C VAL A 63 -9.00 -10.13 -5.22
N ASP A 64 -9.83 -10.73 -4.36
CA ASP A 64 -11.27 -10.47 -4.35
C ASP A 64 -11.61 -9.02 -4.00
N ALA A 65 -10.85 -8.42 -3.06
CA ALA A 65 -11.04 -7.03 -2.65
C ALA A 65 -10.76 -6.03 -3.78
N LEU A 66 -10.01 -6.41 -4.83
CA LEU A 66 -9.76 -5.52 -5.97
C LEU A 66 -11.06 -5.10 -6.66
N THR A 67 -12.08 -5.96 -6.66
CA THR A 67 -13.37 -5.66 -7.31
C THR A 67 -14.17 -4.54 -6.63
N GLU A 68 -13.77 -4.13 -5.42
CA GLU A 68 -14.45 -3.07 -4.65
C GLU A 68 -14.00 -1.65 -5.03
N ALA A 69 -12.90 -1.51 -5.78
CA ALA A 69 -12.34 -0.21 -6.14
C ALA A 69 -12.84 0.27 -7.50
N ASP A 70 -13.04 1.58 -7.64
CA ASP A 70 -13.33 2.22 -8.92
C ASP A 70 -12.05 2.50 -9.73
N ALA A 71 -10.91 2.65 -9.04
CA ALA A 71 -9.59 2.85 -9.64
C ALA A 71 -8.45 2.44 -8.69
N PHE A 72 -7.25 2.30 -9.26
CA PHE A 72 -6.06 1.86 -8.56
C PHE A 72 -4.88 2.80 -8.77
N LEU A 73 -4.00 2.84 -7.77
CA LEU A 73 -2.64 3.37 -7.87
C LEU A 73 -1.67 2.34 -7.29
N PHE A 74 -0.64 2.00 -8.06
CA PHE A 74 0.39 1.02 -7.70
C PHE A 74 1.74 1.71 -7.49
#